data_AF-A0A9P0DZD4-F1
#
_entry.id   AF-A0A9P0DZD4-F1
#
_cell.length_a   1.000
_cell.length_b   1.000
_cell.length_c   1.000
_cell.angle_alpha   90.00
_cell.angle_beta   90.00
_cell.angle_gamma   90.00
#
_symmetry.space_group_name_H-M   'P 1'
#
loop_
_entity.id
_entity.type
_entity.pdbx_description
1 polymer ?
#
loop_
_entity_poly.entity_id
_entity_poly.type
_entity_poly.pdbx_seq_one_letter_code
_entity_poly.pdbx_strand_id
1 'polypeptide(L)'
;MCTVNRSHQRLLVSDGCPIPIGNSVCGETKTLDIINEFKRLYEEKMNEIDNTSCGDCLQEKLQLQQNWIGDLTEQNEMLVRAVEDLELEATERVKMLEEKLQRSAECICEVMKKYREHDIAGSLLDEPRKRIFNLKNDMTNVLEFLRRIREENRWNTEGLNFIELTEADLLGSGIHEDISQYLNKENVKAERRSTEKDSTIQKLEAKVGELNSMTKQFQMKKDECENLQKNMIDMRQALTEEVASKHDTVLKLKRECQELEERCIQADKQTAFRDDIIKELRKEIKQLRQQEKCFQMTTLNEEIQRLDSCLCEANEKLKEKDTEIFTLNRAIKELECQYEPTTKTKVQTDASDPDEEQLQKLIQRDELIKFQADTLRMLQQELQRLKEKNKEFVCDRDTNQENCDGICYLEEQVELFKGKLVQSENRVVELTKEIDNKEDIIKSQKDTLNFVEKQLDILRSKESEMRIENEHQCLCIQQLKSRVTELETSTQDAERRANNLQMAVDLYTNTINVLEASEEKFRMEIDRQRTTINNLQEALVSAKNELDNTKQKHDDNVSVGWASRWFGLSETKPTNNNEKPVHDI
;
A
#
# COMPACT_ATOMS: atom_id res chain seq x y z
N MET A 1 -13.89 -14.38 -46.66
CA MET A 1 -12.90 -13.36 -47.11
C MET A 1 -12.03 -12.98 -45.92
N CYS A 2 -10.81 -12.50 -46.16
CA CYS A 2 -9.81 -12.28 -45.13
C CYS A 2 -9.78 -10.82 -44.65
N THR A 3 -9.64 -10.63 -43.34
CA THR A 3 -8.79 -9.57 -42.75
C THR A 3 -8.26 -10.09 -41.42
N VAL A 4 -6.96 -10.40 -41.37
CA VAL A 4 -6.24 -10.63 -40.11
C VAL A 4 -5.70 -9.30 -39.64
N ASN A 5 -5.78 -9.00 -38.34
CA ASN A 5 -4.98 -7.94 -37.75
C ASN A 5 -4.46 -8.40 -36.38
N ARG A 6 -3.13 -8.43 -36.21
CA ARG A 6 -2.46 -8.87 -34.99
C ARG A 6 -2.21 -7.67 -34.08
N SER A 7 -2.79 -7.66 -32.88
CA SER A 7 -2.31 -6.83 -31.78
C SER A 7 -1.22 -7.58 -31.00
N HIS A 8 -0.01 -7.04 -30.96
CA HIS A 8 1.10 -7.62 -30.19
C HIS A 8 0.94 -7.33 -28.69
N GLN A 9 0.47 -8.31 -27.91
CA GLN A 9 0.78 -8.33 -26.48
C GLN A 9 2.24 -8.72 -26.30
N ARG A 10 3.06 -7.79 -25.80
CA ARG A 10 4.38 -8.13 -25.26
C ARG A 10 4.16 -8.74 -23.87
N LEU A 11 4.56 -9.99 -23.70
CA LEU A 11 4.73 -10.59 -22.37
C LEU A 11 5.93 -9.91 -21.71
N LEU A 12 5.67 -8.99 -20.77
CA LEU A 12 6.68 -8.56 -19.81
C LEU A 12 6.81 -9.65 -18.75
N VAL A 13 7.69 -10.62 -19.04
CA VAL A 13 8.20 -11.54 -18.02
C VAL A 13 9.05 -10.71 -17.07
N SER A 14 8.69 -10.69 -15.80
CA SER A 14 9.28 -9.83 -14.77
C SER A 14 10.24 -10.61 -13.87
N ASP A 15 11.24 -11.26 -14.47
CA ASP A 15 12.39 -11.79 -13.73
C ASP A 15 13.42 -10.66 -13.54
N GLY A 16 13.84 -10.39 -12.30
CA GLY A 16 14.79 -9.31 -12.00
C GLY A 16 14.69 -8.81 -10.55
N CYS A 17 15.71 -9.14 -9.75
CA CYS A 17 15.77 -8.93 -8.29
C CYS A 17 15.67 -7.45 -7.83
N PRO A 18 14.74 -7.11 -6.89
CA PRO A 18 14.71 -5.80 -6.23
C PRO A 18 15.20 -5.87 -4.76
N ILE A 19 16.50 -5.64 -4.51
CA ILE A 19 17.07 -5.61 -3.14
C ILE A 19 17.99 -4.40 -2.91
N PRO A 20 17.71 -3.53 -1.91
CA PRO A 20 18.74 -2.70 -1.28
C PRO A 20 19.55 -3.54 -0.28
N ILE A 21 20.88 -3.42 -0.32
CA ILE A 21 21.81 -4.36 0.32
C ILE A 21 21.67 -4.39 1.86
N GLY A 22 21.48 -5.59 2.42
CA GLY A 22 21.36 -5.82 3.87
C GLY A 22 21.50 -7.29 4.28
N ASN A 23 22.72 -7.81 4.32
CA ASN A 23 23.13 -9.14 4.82
C ASN A 23 22.51 -10.41 4.21
N SER A 24 21.56 -10.35 3.28
CA SER A 24 21.19 -11.49 2.43
C SER A 24 22.10 -11.59 1.20
N VAL A 25 22.72 -12.76 1.01
CA VAL A 25 23.44 -13.10 -0.22
C VAL A 25 22.42 -13.43 -1.32
N CYS A 26 22.70 -13.07 -2.57
CA CYS A 26 21.79 -13.35 -3.68
C CYS A 26 21.60 -14.87 -3.89
N GLY A 27 20.37 -15.26 -4.25
CA GLY A 27 19.97 -16.66 -4.48
C GLY A 27 20.70 -17.35 -5.65
N GLU A 28 21.37 -16.56 -6.50
CA GLU A 28 22.19 -16.98 -7.63
C GLU A 28 23.45 -17.78 -7.23
N THR A 29 23.80 -17.79 -5.94
CA THR A 29 24.89 -18.64 -5.41
C THR A 29 24.73 -20.11 -5.77
N LYS A 30 23.49 -20.62 -5.83
CA LYS A 30 23.19 -21.99 -6.27
C LYS A 30 23.58 -22.27 -7.73
N THR A 31 23.66 -21.24 -8.57
CA THR A 31 24.11 -21.36 -9.96
C THR A 31 25.64 -21.43 -10.04
N LEU A 32 26.34 -20.73 -9.14
CA LEU A 32 27.80 -20.82 -8.99
C LEU A 32 28.24 -22.18 -8.41
N ASP A 33 27.43 -22.79 -7.55
CA ASP A 33 27.69 -24.14 -7.03
C ASP A 33 27.77 -25.21 -8.14
N ILE A 34 27.08 -25.01 -9.28
CA ILE A 34 27.15 -25.91 -10.44
C ILE A 34 28.57 -25.97 -11.03
N ILE A 35 29.34 -24.87 -10.97
CA ILE A 35 30.73 -24.83 -11.43
C ILE A 35 31.63 -25.69 -10.53
N ASN A 36 31.36 -25.70 -9.22
CA ASN A 36 32.04 -26.58 -8.27
C ASN A 36 31.69 -28.06 -8.52
N GLU A 37 30.44 -28.37 -8.89
CA GLU A 37 30.01 -29.71 -9.28
C GLU A 37 30.72 -30.20 -10.56
N PHE A 38 30.76 -29.39 -11.62
CA PHE A 38 31.52 -29.70 -12.84
C PHE A 38 32.99 -29.95 -12.56
N LYS A 39 33.62 -29.11 -11.71
CA LYS A 39 35.00 -29.31 -11.27
C LYS A 39 35.16 -30.66 -10.57
N ARG A 40 34.28 -31.03 -9.63
CA ARG A 40 34.35 -32.32 -8.92
C ARG A 40 34.23 -33.49 -9.88
N LEU A 41 33.31 -33.44 -10.86
CA LEU A 41 33.13 -34.48 -11.87
C LEU A 41 34.36 -34.67 -12.77
N TYR A 42 35.07 -33.60 -13.11
CA TYR A 42 36.33 -33.69 -13.86
C TYR A 42 37.50 -34.20 -13.01
N GLU A 43 37.56 -33.85 -11.71
CA GLU A 43 38.52 -34.40 -10.75
C GLU A 43 38.25 -35.90 -10.48
N GLU A 44 37.00 -36.31 -10.33
CA GLU A 44 36.59 -37.72 -10.19
C GLU A 44 37.03 -38.56 -11.40
N LYS A 45 36.71 -38.12 -12.63
CA LYS A 45 37.13 -38.82 -13.85
C LYS A 45 38.64 -38.88 -14.05
N MET A 46 39.39 -37.85 -13.65
CA MET A 46 40.85 -37.89 -13.68
C MET A 46 41.38 -38.99 -12.75
N ASN A 47 40.83 -39.09 -11.54
CA ASN A 47 41.19 -40.15 -10.58
C ASN A 47 40.78 -41.55 -11.08
N GLU A 48 39.64 -41.71 -11.77
CA GLU A 48 39.26 -43.00 -12.38
C GLU A 48 40.27 -43.48 -13.43
N ILE A 49 40.73 -42.59 -14.32
CA ILE A 49 41.75 -42.89 -15.34
C ILE A 49 43.11 -43.20 -14.68
N ASP A 50 43.48 -42.49 -13.60
CA ASP A 50 44.71 -42.77 -12.83
C ASP A 50 44.68 -44.14 -12.14
N ASN A 51 43.53 -44.56 -11.58
CA ASN A 51 43.41 -45.84 -10.87
C ASN A 51 43.30 -47.06 -11.80
N THR A 52 42.87 -46.89 -13.05
CA THR A 52 42.49 -48.00 -13.94
C THR A 52 43.59 -48.38 -14.94
N SER A 53 44.32 -47.41 -15.49
CA SER A 53 44.98 -47.57 -16.79
C SER A 53 46.47 -47.92 -16.71
N CYS A 54 46.77 -49.21 -16.51
CA CYS A 54 48.11 -49.79 -16.65
C CYS A 54 48.56 -49.88 -18.13
N GLY A 55 48.88 -48.73 -18.74
CA GLY A 55 49.71 -48.72 -19.95
C GLY A 55 49.26 -47.90 -21.17
N ASP A 56 48.20 -47.07 -21.11
CA ASP A 56 48.02 -45.98 -22.12
C ASP A 56 47.20 -44.77 -21.61
N CYS A 57 47.24 -44.49 -20.30
CA CYS A 57 46.38 -43.48 -19.67
C CYS A 57 46.60 -42.04 -20.19
N LEU A 58 47.73 -41.78 -20.85
CA LEU A 58 48.11 -40.44 -21.29
C LEU A 58 47.15 -39.89 -22.36
N GLN A 59 46.69 -40.73 -23.28
CA GLN A 59 45.76 -40.32 -24.33
C GLN A 59 44.36 -40.04 -23.78
N GLU A 60 43.87 -40.86 -22.86
CA GLU A 60 42.59 -40.67 -22.17
C GLU A 60 42.59 -39.38 -21.34
N LYS A 61 43.68 -39.09 -20.61
CA LYS A 61 43.84 -37.82 -19.87
C LYS A 61 43.91 -36.61 -20.77
N LEU A 62 44.64 -36.68 -21.89
CA LEU A 62 44.69 -35.59 -22.87
C LEU A 62 43.31 -35.31 -23.47
N GLN A 63 42.53 -36.35 -23.78
CA GLN A 63 41.16 -36.19 -24.27
C GLN A 63 40.23 -35.60 -23.20
N LEU A 64 40.34 -36.02 -21.93
CA LEU A 64 39.59 -35.45 -20.82
C LEU A 64 39.94 -33.97 -20.61
N GLN A 65 41.22 -33.60 -20.66
CA GLN A 65 41.69 -32.22 -20.56
C GLN A 65 41.23 -31.37 -21.75
N GLN A 66 41.25 -31.92 -22.97
CA GLN A 66 40.79 -31.19 -24.15
C GLN A 66 39.27 -30.94 -24.14
N ASN A 67 38.48 -31.89 -23.63
CA ASN A 67 37.06 -31.68 -23.37
C ASN A 67 36.85 -30.61 -22.29
N TRP A 68 37.57 -30.67 -21.16
CA TRP A 68 37.47 -29.68 -20.08
C TRP A 68 37.82 -28.27 -20.55
N ILE A 69 38.84 -28.11 -21.39
CA ILE A 69 39.20 -26.83 -22.03
C ILE A 69 38.09 -26.36 -22.99
N GLY A 70 37.44 -27.28 -23.72
CA GLY A 70 36.28 -26.99 -24.56
C GLY A 70 35.10 -26.45 -23.73
N ASP A 71 34.66 -27.20 -22.73
CA ASP A 71 33.56 -26.83 -21.82
C ASP A 71 33.83 -25.48 -21.13
N LEU A 72 35.06 -25.26 -20.64
CA LEU A 72 35.47 -23.98 -20.05
C LEU A 72 35.46 -22.84 -21.07
N THR A 73 35.77 -23.10 -22.34
CA THR A 73 35.71 -22.06 -23.39
C THR A 73 34.26 -21.69 -23.69
N GLU A 74 33.35 -22.66 -23.82
CA GLU A 74 31.92 -22.42 -24.02
C GLU A 74 31.28 -21.71 -22.81
N GLN A 75 31.62 -22.10 -21.59
CA GLN A 75 31.18 -21.42 -20.36
C GLN A 75 31.69 -19.97 -20.31
N ASN A 76 32.94 -19.71 -20.68
CA ASN A 76 33.48 -18.35 -20.74
C ASN A 76 32.78 -17.50 -21.82
N GLU A 77 32.50 -18.05 -23.01
CA GLU A 77 31.72 -17.33 -24.03
C GLU A 77 30.29 -17.03 -23.55
N MET A 78 29.65 -17.97 -22.84
CA MET A 78 28.30 -17.79 -22.29
C MET A 78 28.29 -16.72 -21.18
N LEU A 79 29.30 -16.70 -20.31
CA LEU A 79 29.47 -15.67 -19.28
C LEU A 79 29.75 -14.29 -19.90
N VAL A 80 30.56 -14.20 -20.95
CA VAL A 80 30.79 -12.93 -21.67
C VAL A 80 29.49 -12.40 -22.25
N ARG A 81 28.70 -13.23 -22.96
CA ARG A 81 27.39 -12.83 -23.49
C ARG A 81 26.42 -12.36 -22.40
N ALA A 82 26.37 -13.08 -21.28
CA ALA A 82 25.53 -12.70 -20.14
C ALA A 82 25.97 -11.37 -19.50
N VAL A 83 27.27 -11.08 -19.46
CA VAL A 83 27.80 -9.78 -19.02
C VAL A 83 27.48 -8.68 -20.04
N GLU A 84 27.63 -8.94 -21.35
CA GLU A 84 27.25 -8.00 -22.42
C GLU A 84 25.76 -7.64 -22.36
N ASP A 85 24.86 -8.63 -22.16
CA ASP A 85 23.42 -8.40 -21.97
C ASP A 85 23.13 -7.58 -20.70
N LEU A 86 23.82 -7.84 -19.58
CA LEU A 86 23.67 -7.08 -18.33
C LEU A 86 24.21 -5.65 -18.45
N GLU A 87 25.32 -5.43 -19.17
CA GLU A 87 25.88 -4.10 -19.46
C GLU A 87 24.94 -3.29 -20.37
N LEU A 88 24.34 -3.93 -21.38
CA LEU A 88 23.31 -3.33 -22.23
C LEU A 88 22.06 -2.96 -21.42
N GLU A 89 21.54 -3.86 -20.58
CA GLU A 89 20.36 -3.59 -19.75
C GLU A 89 20.63 -2.48 -18.72
N ALA A 90 21.80 -2.49 -18.08
CA ALA A 90 22.23 -1.42 -17.18
C ALA A 90 22.32 -0.06 -17.92
N THR A 91 22.88 -0.05 -19.13
CA THR A 91 22.99 1.16 -19.96
C THR A 91 21.62 1.69 -20.38
N GLU A 92 20.68 0.82 -20.78
CA GLU A 92 19.31 1.24 -21.15
C GLU A 92 18.52 1.72 -19.92
N ARG A 93 18.68 1.09 -18.75
CA ARG A 93 18.11 1.55 -17.48
C ARG A 93 18.64 2.93 -17.08
N VAL A 94 19.96 3.17 -17.17
CA VAL A 94 20.58 4.48 -16.90
C VAL A 94 20.02 5.54 -17.85
N LYS A 95 20.03 5.28 -19.16
CA LYS A 95 19.47 6.20 -20.16
C LYS A 95 17.99 6.54 -19.89
N MET A 96 17.17 5.55 -19.52
CA MET A 96 15.77 5.78 -19.17
C MET A 96 15.62 6.69 -17.92
N LEU A 97 16.53 6.59 -16.95
CA LEU A 97 16.56 7.46 -15.77
C LEU A 97 17.03 8.88 -16.13
N GLU A 98 18.05 9.02 -16.97
CA GLU A 98 18.50 10.32 -17.50
C GLU A 98 17.38 11.05 -18.24
N GLU A 99 16.66 10.37 -19.15
CA GLU A 99 15.54 10.98 -19.85
C GLU A 99 14.39 11.38 -18.91
N LYS A 100 14.11 10.59 -17.86
CA LYS A 100 13.10 10.91 -16.84
C LYS A 100 13.52 12.13 -16.02
N LEU A 101 14.80 12.22 -15.66
CA LEU A 101 15.38 13.35 -14.92
C LEU A 101 15.37 14.63 -15.75
N GLN A 102 15.75 14.54 -17.03
CA GLN A 102 15.72 15.66 -17.97
C GLN A 102 14.30 16.20 -18.16
N ARG A 103 13.31 15.33 -18.40
CA ARG A 103 11.89 15.71 -18.52
C ARG A 103 11.33 16.33 -17.23
N SER A 104 11.80 15.87 -16.07
CA SER A 104 11.47 16.48 -14.77
C SER A 104 12.06 17.89 -14.62
N ALA A 105 13.33 18.07 -14.99
CA ALA A 105 14.02 19.36 -14.95
C ALA A 105 13.36 20.38 -15.90
N GLU A 106 13.02 19.97 -17.12
CA GLU A 106 12.30 20.80 -18.11
C GLU A 106 10.94 21.26 -17.58
N CYS A 107 10.15 20.37 -16.97
CA CYS A 107 8.88 20.70 -16.33
C CYS A 107 9.05 21.73 -15.19
N ILE A 108 10.07 21.55 -14.33
CA ILE A 108 10.40 22.50 -13.26
C ILE A 108 10.82 23.86 -13.85
N CYS A 109 11.61 23.87 -14.92
CA CYS A 109 12.01 25.11 -15.61
C CYS A 109 10.82 25.84 -16.24
N GLU A 110 9.85 25.13 -16.84
CA GLU A 110 8.60 25.73 -17.31
C GLU A 110 7.78 26.34 -16.18
N VAL A 111 7.65 25.64 -15.05
CA VAL A 111 6.94 26.15 -13.87
C VAL A 111 7.64 27.40 -13.32
N MET A 112 8.97 27.38 -13.17
CA MET A 112 9.76 28.55 -12.77
C MET A 112 9.78 29.69 -13.80
N LYS A 113 9.45 29.42 -15.07
CA LYS A 113 9.25 30.44 -16.09
C LYS A 113 7.86 31.07 -15.94
N LYS A 114 6.80 30.26 -15.85
CA LYS A 114 5.42 30.70 -15.62
C LYS A 114 5.28 31.54 -14.34
N TYR A 115 5.96 31.18 -13.25
CA TYR A 115 5.99 32.01 -12.03
C TYR A 115 6.69 33.38 -12.20
N ARG A 116 7.67 33.50 -13.11
CA ARG A 116 8.32 34.80 -13.42
C ARG A 116 7.51 35.63 -14.41
N GLU A 117 6.81 34.99 -15.34
CA GLU A 117 5.87 35.65 -16.26
C GLU A 117 4.59 36.09 -15.53
N HIS A 118 4.21 35.42 -14.45
CA HIS A 118 3.16 35.83 -13.50
C HIS A 118 3.70 36.58 -12.26
N ASP A 119 4.80 37.33 -12.37
CA ASP A 119 5.16 38.33 -11.34
C ASP A 119 4.24 39.57 -11.45
N ILE A 120 3.00 39.37 -10.96
CA ILE A 120 1.90 40.34 -10.99
C ILE A 120 2.29 41.66 -10.32
N ALA A 121 3.23 41.64 -9.36
CA ALA A 121 3.67 42.83 -8.64
C ALA A 121 4.38 43.87 -9.54
N GLY A 122 5.01 43.45 -10.63
CA GLY A 122 5.57 44.37 -11.63
C GLY A 122 4.45 45.02 -12.46
N SER A 123 3.79 44.20 -13.29
CA SER A 123 2.80 44.66 -14.28
C SER A 123 1.64 45.46 -13.69
N LEU A 124 1.16 45.08 -12.50
CA LEU A 124 -0.01 45.73 -11.87
C LEU A 124 0.33 47.08 -11.21
N LEU A 125 1.62 47.37 -10.95
CA LEU A 125 2.06 48.63 -10.36
C LEU A 125 2.51 49.69 -11.39
N ASP A 126 2.84 49.31 -12.62
CA ASP A 126 3.37 50.26 -13.61
C ASP A 126 2.35 51.31 -14.06
N GLU A 127 1.11 50.94 -14.36
CA GLU A 127 0.10 51.92 -14.79
C GLU A 127 -0.30 52.89 -13.65
N PRO A 128 -0.49 52.45 -12.38
CA PRO A 128 -0.58 53.36 -11.23
C PRO A 128 0.64 54.28 -11.06
N ARG A 129 1.86 53.76 -11.20
CA ARG A 129 3.11 54.56 -11.09
C ARG A 129 3.19 55.63 -12.17
N LYS A 130 2.89 55.27 -13.42
CA LYS A 130 2.85 56.16 -14.57
C LYS A 130 1.79 57.26 -14.39
N ARG A 131 0.60 56.93 -13.89
CA ARG A 131 -0.43 57.94 -13.61
C ARG A 131 -0.05 58.88 -12.46
N ILE A 132 0.58 58.36 -11.40
CA ILE A 132 1.13 59.19 -10.31
C ILE A 132 2.23 60.14 -10.83
N PHE A 133 3.07 59.69 -11.77
CA PHE A 133 4.06 60.53 -12.44
C PHE A 133 3.42 61.66 -13.26
N ASN A 134 2.44 61.33 -14.11
CA ASN A 134 1.69 62.30 -14.91
C ASN A 134 1.05 63.39 -14.03
N LEU A 135 0.27 62.97 -13.02
CA LEU A 135 -0.43 63.90 -12.13
C LEU A 135 0.54 64.76 -11.30
N LYS A 136 1.74 64.27 -10.98
CA LYS A 136 2.78 65.05 -10.29
C LYS A 136 3.41 66.11 -11.21
N ASN A 137 3.63 65.80 -12.49
CA ASN A 137 4.03 66.80 -13.49
C ASN A 137 2.97 67.89 -13.59
N ASP A 138 1.70 67.50 -13.77
CA ASP A 138 0.60 68.43 -13.99
C ASP A 138 0.35 69.31 -12.77
N MET A 139 0.38 68.76 -11.56
CA MET A 139 0.30 69.54 -10.31
C MET A 139 1.44 70.56 -10.21
N THR A 140 2.66 70.21 -10.64
CA THR A 140 3.80 71.15 -10.67
C THR A 140 3.55 72.30 -11.66
N ASN A 141 3.01 71.99 -12.84
CA ASN A 141 2.68 72.99 -13.86
C ASN A 141 1.45 73.84 -13.48
N VAL A 142 0.47 73.31 -12.74
CA VAL A 142 -0.65 74.11 -12.18
C VAL A 142 -0.14 75.08 -11.11
N LEU A 143 0.78 74.63 -10.24
CA LEU A 143 1.39 75.52 -9.23
C LEU A 143 2.20 76.64 -9.88
N GLU A 144 2.94 76.37 -10.97
CA GLU A 144 3.64 77.40 -11.75
C GLU A 144 2.67 78.33 -12.51
N PHE A 145 1.56 77.81 -13.07
CA PHE A 145 0.51 78.62 -13.68
C PHE A 145 -0.13 79.59 -12.66
N LEU A 146 -0.48 79.10 -11.47
CA LEU A 146 -0.98 79.92 -10.36
C LEU A 146 0.07 80.92 -9.86
N ARG A 147 1.36 80.56 -9.86
CA ARG A 147 2.46 81.49 -9.55
C ARG A 147 2.53 82.63 -10.56
N ARG A 148 2.50 82.34 -11.86
CA ARG A 148 2.50 83.34 -12.96
C ARG A 148 1.29 84.27 -12.90
N ILE A 149 0.10 83.74 -12.59
CA ILE A 149 -1.09 84.56 -12.34
C ILE A 149 -0.86 85.51 -11.15
N ARG A 150 -0.34 85.01 -10.03
CA ARG A 150 -0.15 85.80 -8.80
C ARG A 150 0.94 86.86 -8.89
N GLU A 151 2.07 86.53 -9.53
CA GLU A 151 3.30 87.33 -9.46
C GLU A 151 3.60 88.12 -10.74
N GLU A 152 3.09 87.65 -11.88
CA GLU A 152 3.37 88.22 -13.21
C GLU A 152 2.08 88.71 -13.89
N ASN A 153 0.92 88.41 -13.31
CA ASN A 153 -0.43 88.65 -13.84
C ASN A 153 -0.65 88.09 -15.25
N ARG A 154 0.06 86.98 -15.59
CA ARG A 154 -0.01 86.32 -16.89
C ARG A 154 -0.97 85.14 -16.86
N TRP A 155 -2.05 85.27 -17.62
CA TRP A 155 -3.11 84.27 -17.76
C TRP A 155 -2.92 83.44 -19.04
N ASN A 156 -1.76 82.80 -19.18
CA ASN A 156 -1.50 81.89 -20.29
C ASN A 156 -0.68 80.66 -19.89
N THR A 157 -0.87 79.59 -20.65
CA THR A 157 -0.29 78.24 -20.50
C THR A 157 1.04 78.08 -21.23
N GLU A 158 1.54 79.11 -21.91
CA GLU A 158 2.74 79.05 -22.76
C GLU A 158 3.97 78.50 -22.02
N GLY A 159 4.55 77.42 -22.54
CA GLY A 159 5.71 76.76 -21.94
C GLY A 159 5.40 75.91 -20.71
N LEU A 160 4.13 75.59 -20.44
CA LEU A 160 3.71 74.57 -19.48
C LEU A 160 3.15 73.36 -20.25
N ASN A 161 3.47 72.15 -19.79
CA ASN A 161 3.12 70.92 -20.52
C ASN A 161 2.32 69.97 -19.61
N PHE A 162 1.01 69.94 -19.80
CA PHE A 162 0.07 69.09 -19.07
C PHE A 162 -0.17 67.77 -19.82
N ILE A 163 -0.36 66.68 -19.08
CA ILE A 163 -0.44 65.30 -19.59
C ILE A 163 -1.84 64.69 -19.37
N GLU A 164 -2.48 64.99 -18.24
CA GLU A 164 -3.85 64.55 -17.91
C GLU A 164 -4.84 65.74 -17.89
N LEU A 165 -4.37 66.97 -17.63
CA LEU A 165 -5.18 68.20 -17.63
C LEU A 165 -5.16 68.91 -18.99
N THR A 166 -6.24 69.60 -19.36
CA THR A 166 -6.34 70.41 -20.59
C THR A 166 -6.49 71.90 -20.29
N GLU A 167 -6.21 72.75 -21.28
CA GLU A 167 -6.37 74.21 -21.13
C GLU A 167 -7.82 74.63 -20.85
N ALA A 168 -8.80 73.84 -21.30
CA ALA A 168 -10.21 74.07 -21.02
C ALA A 168 -10.56 73.89 -19.53
N ASP A 169 -9.84 73.01 -18.82
CA ASP A 169 -10.01 72.78 -17.38
C ASP A 169 -9.39 73.91 -16.52
N LEU A 170 -8.46 74.68 -17.10
CA LEU A 170 -7.71 75.75 -16.43
C LEU A 170 -8.25 77.15 -16.72
N LEU A 171 -8.77 77.39 -17.93
CA LEU A 171 -9.23 78.70 -18.40
C LEU A 171 -10.76 78.77 -18.61
N GLY A 172 -11.45 77.63 -18.73
CA GLY A 172 -12.88 77.56 -19.03
C GLY A 172 -13.19 77.84 -20.50
N SER A 173 -14.29 77.26 -21.00
CA SER A 173 -14.73 77.49 -22.39
C SER A 173 -15.41 78.86 -22.51
N GLY A 174 -14.67 79.87 -22.98
CA GLY A 174 -15.15 81.24 -23.08
C GLY A 174 -16.43 81.39 -23.91
N ILE A 175 -17.45 82.02 -23.31
CA ILE A 175 -18.72 82.34 -23.96
C ILE A 175 -18.61 83.73 -24.56
N HIS A 176 -18.90 83.86 -25.85
CA HIS A 176 -19.15 85.15 -26.49
C HIS A 176 -20.29 85.01 -27.51
N GLU A 177 -21.17 86.01 -27.56
CA GLU A 177 -22.46 85.95 -28.24
C GLU A 177 -22.36 86.05 -29.77
N ASP A 178 -23.11 85.21 -30.49
CA ASP A 178 -23.83 85.59 -31.73
C ASP A 178 -24.92 84.55 -32.07
N ILE A 179 -26.16 84.82 -31.63
CA ILE A 179 -27.22 83.80 -31.49
C ILE A 179 -27.69 83.22 -32.83
N SER A 180 -27.67 84.00 -33.92
CA SER A 180 -28.14 83.53 -35.24
C SER A 180 -27.13 82.66 -36.00
N GLN A 181 -25.83 82.71 -35.68
CA GLN A 181 -24.89 81.68 -36.13
C GLN A 181 -24.90 80.45 -35.22
N TYR A 182 -25.27 80.63 -33.95
CA TYR A 182 -25.20 79.57 -32.94
C TYR A 182 -26.04 78.36 -33.34
N LEU A 183 -27.34 78.48 -33.60
CA LEU A 183 -28.21 77.32 -33.91
C LEU A 183 -27.68 76.41 -35.03
N ASN A 184 -27.06 76.97 -36.08
CA ASN A 184 -26.49 76.18 -37.17
C ASN A 184 -25.08 75.62 -36.84
N LYS A 185 -24.21 76.40 -36.18
CA LYS A 185 -22.92 75.91 -35.65
C LYS A 185 -23.09 74.91 -34.52
N GLU A 186 -24.18 74.97 -33.77
CA GLU A 186 -24.47 74.17 -32.59
C GLU A 186 -25.14 72.86 -32.99
N ASN A 187 -26.02 72.84 -34.00
CA ASN A 187 -26.39 71.60 -34.67
C ASN A 187 -25.15 70.90 -35.25
N VAL A 188 -24.32 71.58 -36.05
CA VAL A 188 -23.09 70.96 -36.62
C VAL A 188 -22.07 70.57 -35.53
N LYS A 189 -21.98 71.28 -34.40
CA LYS A 189 -21.16 70.86 -33.24
C LYS A 189 -21.77 69.69 -32.49
N ALA A 190 -23.09 69.62 -32.33
CA ALA A 190 -23.79 68.53 -31.66
C ALA A 190 -23.72 67.25 -32.50
N GLU A 191 -23.86 67.37 -33.81
CA GLU A 191 -23.72 66.29 -34.79
C GLU A 191 -22.28 65.78 -34.85
N ARG A 192 -21.26 66.66 -34.89
CA ARG A 192 -19.85 66.26 -34.72
C ARG A 192 -19.62 65.59 -33.37
N ARG A 193 -20.08 66.18 -32.27
CA ARG A 193 -19.99 65.59 -30.92
C ARG A 193 -20.74 64.25 -30.82
N SER A 194 -21.79 64.02 -31.60
CA SER A 194 -22.40 62.70 -31.76
C SER A 194 -21.41 61.78 -32.45
N THR A 195 -20.96 62.08 -33.68
CA THR A 195 -20.03 61.19 -34.40
C THR A 195 -18.71 60.91 -33.65
N GLU A 196 -18.22 61.85 -32.84
CA GLU A 196 -17.10 61.64 -31.93
C GLU A 196 -17.46 60.68 -30.80
N LYS A 197 -18.60 60.91 -30.11
CA LYS A 197 -19.15 60.00 -29.10
C LYS A 197 -19.40 58.60 -29.67
N ASP A 198 -20.04 58.50 -30.83
CA ASP A 198 -20.33 57.26 -31.54
C ASP A 198 -19.02 56.52 -31.89
N SER A 199 -17.97 57.23 -32.31
CA SER A 199 -16.63 56.61 -32.49
C SER A 199 -15.99 56.17 -31.17
N THR A 200 -16.23 56.88 -30.05
CA THR A 200 -15.73 56.45 -28.72
C THR A 200 -16.52 55.28 -28.17
N ILE A 201 -17.83 55.23 -28.38
CA ILE A 201 -18.70 54.10 -28.05
C ILE A 201 -18.21 52.87 -28.80
N GLN A 202 -18.03 52.95 -30.12
CA GLN A 202 -17.55 51.84 -30.94
C GLN A 202 -16.15 51.33 -30.51
N LYS A 203 -15.26 52.23 -30.05
CA LYS A 203 -13.94 51.86 -29.45
C LYS A 203 -14.08 51.22 -28.06
N LEU A 204 -15.05 51.65 -27.26
CA LEU A 204 -15.34 51.07 -25.94
C LEU A 204 -16.01 49.70 -26.09
N GLU A 205 -16.95 49.54 -27.02
CA GLU A 205 -17.57 48.25 -27.39
C GLU A 205 -16.53 47.24 -27.85
N ALA A 206 -15.59 47.65 -28.70
CA ALA A 206 -14.45 46.81 -29.11
C ALA A 206 -13.61 46.36 -27.90
N LYS A 207 -13.24 47.28 -27.00
CA LYS A 207 -12.51 46.95 -25.76
C LYS A 207 -13.31 46.05 -24.81
N VAL A 208 -14.63 46.20 -24.72
CA VAL A 208 -15.51 45.31 -23.96
C VAL A 208 -15.53 43.91 -24.58
N GLY A 209 -15.51 43.80 -25.92
CA GLY A 209 -15.33 42.54 -26.63
C GLY A 209 -13.99 41.86 -26.31
N GLU A 210 -12.88 42.61 -26.32
CA GLU A 210 -11.55 42.12 -25.95
C GLU A 210 -11.49 41.67 -24.48
N LEU A 211 -12.02 42.47 -23.56
CA LEU A 211 -12.09 42.14 -22.13
C LEU A 211 -12.95 40.91 -21.86
N ASN A 212 -14.08 40.74 -22.55
CA ASN A 212 -14.91 39.54 -22.45
C ASN A 212 -14.18 38.29 -22.98
N SER A 213 -13.44 38.42 -24.09
CA SER A 213 -12.59 37.33 -24.62
C SER A 213 -11.49 36.94 -23.63
N MET A 214 -10.78 37.92 -23.07
CA MET A 214 -9.74 37.72 -22.08
C MET A 214 -10.27 37.11 -20.77
N THR A 215 -11.43 37.57 -20.30
CA THR A 215 -12.13 37.02 -19.13
C THR A 215 -12.50 35.55 -19.34
N LYS A 216 -12.98 35.20 -20.54
CA LYS A 216 -13.30 33.81 -20.89
C LYS A 216 -12.06 32.91 -20.94
N GLN A 217 -10.94 33.40 -21.47
CA GLN A 217 -9.65 32.67 -21.43
C GLN A 217 -9.14 32.50 -19.99
N PHE A 218 -9.27 33.54 -19.15
CA PHE A 218 -8.86 33.47 -17.74
C PHE A 218 -9.71 32.44 -16.97
N GLN A 219 -11.03 32.40 -17.20
CA GLN A 219 -11.88 31.38 -16.60
C GLN A 219 -11.47 29.97 -17.05
N MET A 220 -11.28 29.72 -18.35
CA MET A 220 -10.81 28.41 -18.84
C MET A 220 -9.46 27.99 -18.22
N LYS A 221 -8.52 28.92 -18.05
CA LYS A 221 -7.23 28.63 -17.39
C LYS A 221 -7.34 28.43 -15.89
N LYS A 222 -8.32 29.06 -15.24
CA LYS A 222 -8.68 28.78 -13.84
C LYS A 222 -9.26 27.38 -13.69
N ASP A 223 -10.21 26.99 -14.55
CA ASP A 223 -10.83 25.66 -14.55
C ASP A 223 -9.78 24.56 -14.76
N GLU A 224 -8.82 24.79 -15.66
CA GLU A 224 -7.67 23.91 -15.91
C GLU A 224 -6.74 23.78 -14.69
N CYS A 225 -6.46 24.88 -13.98
CA CYS A 225 -5.70 24.86 -12.73
C CYS A 225 -6.44 24.14 -11.58
N GLU A 226 -7.75 24.37 -11.41
CA GLU A 226 -8.56 23.69 -10.40
C GLU A 226 -8.60 22.16 -10.66
N ASN A 227 -8.71 21.75 -11.93
CA ASN A 227 -8.68 20.34 -12.33
C ASN A 227 -7.28 19.70 -12.16
N LEU A 228 -6.19 20.41 -12.47
CA LEU A 228 -4.82 19.95 -12.20
C LEU A 228 -4.54 19.83 -10.70
N GLN A 229 -5.02 20.77 -9.89
CA GLN A 229 -4.91 20.72 -8.43
C GLN A 229 -5.64 19.51 -7.87
N LYS A 230 -6.83 19.20 -8.39
CA LYS A 230 -7.61 18.00 -8.04
C LYS A 230 -6.85 16.71 -8.36
N ASN A 231 -6.40 16.53 -9.61
CA ASN A 231 -5.62 15.37 -10.03
C ASN A 231 -4.35 15.17 -9.17
N MET A 232 -3.70 16.24 -8.71
CA MET A 232 -2.56 16.15 -7.79
C MET A 232 -2.96 15.69 -6.38
N ILE A 233 -4.14 16.06 -5.88
CA ILE A 233 -4.68 15.59 -4.59
C ILE A 233 -5.04 14.11 -4.69
N ASP A 234 -5.75 13.71 -5.74
CA ASP A 234 -6.22 12.34 -5.93
C ASP A 234 -5.03 11.37 -6.11
N MET A 235 -4.01 11.77 -6.89
CA MET A 235 -2.75 11.02 -7.01
C MET A 235 -1.98 10.92 -5.68
N ARG A 236 -2.02 11.95 -4.82
CA ARG A 236 -1.42 11.90 -3.48
C ARG A 236 -2.19 10.96 -2.55
N GLN A 237 -3.52 10.89 -2.66
CA GLN A 237 -4.35 9.96 -1.88
C GLN A 237 -4.04 8.51 -2.27
N ALA A 238 -4.08 8.19 -3.57
CA ALA A 238 -3.73 6.85 -4.07
C ALA A 238 -2.31 6.40 -3.65
N LEU A 239 -1.32 7.29 -3.73
CA LEU A 239 0.04 7.01 -3.22
C LEU A 239 0.09 6.78 -1.70
N THR A 240 -0.73 7.48 -0.93
CA THR A 240 -0.81 7.32 0.54
C THR A 240 -1.45 5.98 0.91
N GLU A 241 -2.50 5.59 0.20
CA GLU A 241 -3.20 4.30 0.38
C GLU A 241 -2.32 3.11 -0.05
N GLU A 242 -1.59 3.22 -1.17
CA GLU A 242 -0.62 2.18 -1.54
C GLU A 242 0.48 2.06 -0.49
N VAL A 243 1.07 3.17 -0.01
CA VAL A 243 2.10 3.15 1.04
C VAL A 243 1.58 2.49 2.32
N ALA A 244 0.34 2.76 2.74
CA ALA A 244 -0.29 2.08 3.87
C ALA A 244 -0.44 0.57 3.63
N SER A 245 -0.97 0.17 2.47
CA SER A 245 -1.14 -1.24 2.09
C SER A 245 0.19 -2.02 2.03
N LYS A 246 1.26 -1.40 1.48
CA LYS A 246 2.62 -1.98 1.52
C LYS A 246 3.13 -2.07 2.96
N HIS A 247 2.86 -1.07 3.81
CA HIS A 247 3.30 -1.09 5.20
C HIS A 247 2.67 -2.24 5.99
N ASP A 248 1.35 -2.45 5.86
CA ASP A 248 0.66 -3.58 6.48
C ASP A 248 1.18 -4.93 5.98
N THR A 249 1.50 -5.01 4.68
CA THR A 249 2.13 -6.20 4.07
C THR A 249 3.52 -6.45 4.69
N VAL A 250 4.35 -5.42 4.87
CA VAL A 250 5.66 -5.52 5.55
C VAL A 250 5.49 -5.92 7.02
N LEU A 251 4.47 -5.41 7.73
CA LEU A 251 4.18 -5.81 9.11
C LEU A 251 3.67 -7.25 9.22
N LYS A 252 3.02 -7.80 8.19
CA LYS A 252 2.65 -9.22 8.11
C LYS A 252 3.86 -10.10 7.86
N LEU A 253 4.67 -9.78 6.84
CA LEU A 253 5.90 -10.52 6.52
C LEU A 253 6.88 -10.53 7.70
N LYS A 254 7.03 -9.42 8.44
CA LYS A 254 7.89 -9.38 9.64
C LYS A 254 7.45 -10.37 10.73
N ARG A 255 6.15 -10.55 10.95
CA ARG A 255 5.62 -11.54 11.90
C ARG A 255 5.86 -12.96 11.40
N GLU A 256 5.61 -13.22 10.11
CA GLU A 256 5.88 -14.53 9.49
C GLU A 256 7.38 -14.90 9.54
N CYS A 257 8.28 -13.93 9.39
CA CYS A 257 9.72 -14.13 9.61
C CYS A 257 10.04 -14.48 11.07
N GLN A 258 9.47 -13.78 12.05
CA GLN A 258 9.68 -14.10 13.47
C GLN A 258 9.15 -15.50 13.83
N GLU A 259 7.96 -15.87 13.34
CA GLU A 259 7.38 -17.20 13.52
C GLU A 259 8.21 -18.31 12.83
N LEU A 260 8.94 -18.00 11.76
CA LEU A 260 9.89 -18.92 11.11
C LEU A 260 11.19 -19.03 11.91
N GLU A 261 11.75 -17.91 12.38
CA GLU A 261 12.97 -17.85 13.18
C GLU A 261 12.81 -18.61 14.51
N GLU A 262 11.69 -18.42 15.22
CA GLU A 262 11.36 -19.20 16.42
C GLU A 262 11.24 -20.71 16.13
N ARG A 263 10.67 -21.10 14.97
CA ARG A 263 10.59 -22.50 14.55
C ARG A 263 11.97 -23.10 14.25
N CYS A 264 12.86 -22.36 13.60
CA CYS A 264 14.26 -22.78 13.39
C CYS A 264 14.98 -22.98 14.73
N ILE A 265 14.92 -21.99 15.62
CA ILE A 265 15.51 -22.06 16.97
C ILE A 265 14.96 -23.26 17.77
N GLN A 266 13.69 -23.63 17.58
CA GLN A 266 13.09 -24.79 18.23
C GLN A 266 13.50 -26.13 17.59
N ALA A 267 13.72 -26.17 16.26
CA ALA A 267 14.25 -27.34 15.56
C ALA A 267 15.72 -27.61 15.90
N ASP A 268 16.53 -26.55 16.06
CA ASP A 268 17.93 -26.66 16.49
C ASP A 268 18.04 -27.26 17.89
N LYS A 269 17.21 -26.81 18.84
CA LYS A 269 17.13 -27.40 20.19
C LYS A 269 16.75 -28.89 20.15
N GLN A 270 15.79 -29.29 19.30
CA GLN A 270 15.43 -30.70 19.13
C GLN A 270 16.57 -31.51 18.53
N THR A 271 17.33 -30.94 17.59
CA THR A 271 18.47 -31.60 16.93
C THR A 271 19.62 -31.79 17.92
N ALA A 272 19.98 -30.76 18.68
CA ALA A 272 20.99 -30.85 19.74
C ALA A 272 20.63 -31.91 20.81
N PHE A 273 19.36 -31.96 21.23
CA PHE A 273 18.88 -32.99 22.16
C PHE A 273 18.97 -34.42 21.59
N ARG A 274 18.65 -34.61 20.30
CA ARG A 274 18.83 -35.89 19.61
C ARG A 274 20.31 -36.27 19.50
N ASP A 275 21.19 -35.31 19.23
CA ASP A 275 22.64 -35.53 19.19
C ASP A 275 23.19 -35.94 20.56
N ASP A 276 22.68 -35.38 21.66
CA ASP A 276 23.07 -35.80 23.02
C ASP A 276 22.59 -37.22 23.35
N ILE A 277 21.36 -37.60 22.97
CA ILE A 277 20.90 -39.00 23.04
C ILE A 277 21.82 -39.92 22.21
N ILE A 278 22.19 -39.51 20.99
CA ILE A 278 23.10 -40.27 20.12
C ILE A 278 24.51 -40.39 20.73
N LYS A 279 25.00 -39.37 21.47
CA LYS A 279 26.27 -39.43 22.20
C LYS A 279 26.21 -40.43 23.35
N GLU A 280 25.13 -40.46 24.15
CA GLU A 280 24.98 -41.45 25.22
C GLU A 280 24.80 -42.86 24.68
N LEU A 281 23.94 -43.09 23.69
CA LEU A 281 23.81 -44.41 23.05
C LEU A 281 25.14 -44.90 22.43
N ARG A 282 25.96 -44.00 21.86
CA ARG A 282 27.31 -44.34 21.37
C ARG A 282 28.28 -44.67 22.51
N LYS A 283 28.16 -44.04 23.69
CA LYS A 283 28.91 -44.42 24.90
C LYS A 283 28.46 -45.77 25.42
N GLU A 284 27.16 -46.03 25.51
CA GLU A 284 26.59 -47.32 25.95
C GLU A 284 27.04 -48.45 25.02
N ILE A 285 26.90 -48.31 23.70
CA ILE A 285 27.39 -49.31 22.73
C ILE A 285 28.90 -49.55 22.88
N LYS A 286 29.70 -48.50 23.16
CA LYS A 286 31.13 -48.66 23.41
C LYS A 286 31.42 -49.38 24.73
N GLN A 287 30.68 -49.07 25.80
CA GLN A 287 30.77 -49.76 27.09
C GLN A 287 30.35 -51.21 26.97
N LEU A 288 29.21 -51.52 26.32
CA LEU A 288 28.71 -52.87 26.08
C LEU A 288 29.70 -53.69 25.25
N ARG A 289 30.27 -53.16 24.16
CA ARG A 289 31.32 -53.85 23.39
C ARG A 289 32.60 -54.09 24.22
N GLN A 290 32.94 -53.17 25.12
CA GLN A 290 34.11 -53.32 25.99
C GLN A 290 33.82 -54.29 27.16
N GLN A 291 32.60 -54.34 27.68
CA GLN A 291 32.11 -55.32 28.65
C GLN A 291 31.99 -56.70 28.01
N GLU A 292 31.48 -56.82 26.79
CA GLU A 292 31.43 -58.05 26.01
C GLU A 292 32.85 -58.58 25.76
N LYS A 293 33.77 -57.73 25.27
CA LYS A 293 35.17 -58.12 25.11
C LYS A 293 35.84 -58.47 26.44
N CYS A 294 35.50 -57.78 27.52
CA CYS A 294 35.98 -58.12 28.86
C CYS A 294 35.38 -59.45 29.34
N PHE A 295 34.11 -59.72 29.09
CA PHE A 295 33.41 -60.94 29.47
C PHE A 295 33.84 -62.15 28.64
N GLN A 296 34.08 -61.97 27.34
CA GLN A 296 34.73 -62.98 26.51
C GLN A 296 36.17 -63.24 26.99
N MET A 297 36.91 -62.21 27.41
CA MET A 297 38.24 -62.37 28.00
C MET A 297 38.20 -63.01 29.38
N THR A 298 37.24 -62.68 30.27
CA THR A 298 37.12 -63.33 31.58
C THR A 298 36.54 -64.71 31.45
N THR A 299 35.59 -64.97 30.54
CA THR A 299 35.13 -66.33 30.24
C THR A 299 36.26 -67.16 29.64
N LEU A 300 37.07 -66.62 28.73
CA LEU A 300 38.24 -67.34 28.22
C LEU A 300 39.32 -67.51 29.31
N ASN A 301 39.49 -66.54 30.21
CA ASN A 301 40.41 -66.64 31.34
C ASN A 301 39.85 -67.49 32.49
N GLU A 302 38.54 -67.68 32.59
CA GLU A 302 37.83 -68.60 33.48
C GLU A 302 37.78 -70.00 32.88
N GLU A 303 37.80 -70.13 31.56
CA GLU A 303 37.97 -71.41 30.86
C GLU A 303 39.43 -71.83 30.92
N ILE A 304 40.38 -70.90 30.75
CA ILE A 304 41.80 -71.10 31.06
C ILE A 304 41.98 -71.36 32.55
N GLN A 305 41.34 -70.62 33.47
CA GLN A 305 41.40 -70.92 34.91
C GLN A 305 40.60 -72.16 35.29
N ARG A 306 39.63 -72.64 34.51
CA ARG A 306 39.01 -73.97 34.68
C ARG A 306 39.88 -75.06 34.08
N LEU A 307 40.66 -74.79 33.05
CA LEU A 307 41.65 -75.74 32.55
C LEU A 307 42.86 -75.78 33.47
N ASP A 308 43.32 -74.65 34.01
CA ASP A 308 44.33 -74.53 35.06
C ASP A 308 43.81 -74.93 36.44
N SER A 309 42.50 -74.88 36.71
CA SER A 309 41.89 -75.42 37.95
C SER A 309 41.36 -76.83 37.78
N CYS A 310 41.18 -77.37 36.56
CA CYS A 310 41.05 -78.80 36.31
C CYS A 310 42.43 -79.44 36.08
N LEU A 311 43.47 -78.66 35.80
CA LEU A 311 44.88 -79.06 35.93
C LEU A 311 45.34 -78.89 37.38
N CYS A 312 44.90 -77.86 38.11
CA CYS A 312 45.14 -77.78 39.54
C CYS A 312 44.24 -78.74 40.29
N GLU A 313 43.02 -79.09 39.87
CA GLU A 313 42.25 -80.23 40.40
C GLU A 313 42.60 -81.56 39.73
N ALA A 314 43.41 -81.62 38.67
CA ALA A 314 44.10 -82.87 38.31
C ALA A 314 45.39 -83.02 39.14
N ASN A 315 46.04 -81.91 39.48
CA ASN A 315 47.17 -81.82 40.40
C ASN A 315 46.73 -81.76 41.88
N GLU A 316 45.43 -81.59 42.19
CA GLU A 316 44.82 -81.58 43.51
C GLU A 316 43.88 -82.79 43.64
N LYS A 317 43.13 -83.27 42.65
CA LYS A 317 42.81 -84.73 42.63
C LYS A 317 44.08 -85.58 42.31
N LEU A 318 45.27 -84.96 42.36
CA LEU A 318 46.53 -85.49 42.94
C LEU A 318 46.77 -85.04 44.41
N LYS A 319 46.98 -83.75 44.76
CA LYS A 319 47.28 -83.22 46.13
C LYS A 319 46.17 -83.14 47.19
N GLU A 320 44.94 -82.86 46.80
CA GLU A 320 43.67 -83.25 47.45
C GLU A 320 43.24 -84.73 47.18
N LYS A 321 43.99 -85.54 46.41
CA LYS A 321 44.11 -86.98 46.66
C LYS A 321 45.27 -87.32 47.60
N ASP A 322 46.00 -86.28 47.98
CA ASP A 322 46.64 -86.08 49.27
C ASP A 322 45.77 -85.20 50.33
N THR A 323 44.47 -84.67 50.13
CA THR A 323 43.56 -83.67 50.98
C THR A 323 41.92 -83.43 50.87
N GLU A 324 41.22 -82.28 50.39
CA GLU A 324 39.71 -81.86 50.10
C GLU A 324 38.71 -80.87 51.00
N ILE A 325 38.13 -79.60 50.64
CA ILE A 325 37.20 -78.69 51.56
C ILE A 325 36.04 -77.44 51.39
N PHE A 326 35.98 -76.22 50.69
CA PHE A 326 35.31 -74.79 51.06
C PHE A 326 33.79 -74.11 50.73
N THR A 327 33.39 -72.76 51.03
CA THR A 327 31.97 -71.99 51.01
C THR A 327 31.70 -70.34 50.83
N LEU A 328 30.47 -69.62 51.04
CA LEU A 328 29.84 -68.26 50.46
C LEU A 328 28.96 -67.06 51.28
N ASN A 329 28.30 -65.92 50.70
CA ASN A 329 27.72 -64.56 51.34
C ASN A 329 26.31 -63.70 50.93
N ARG A 330 25.91 -62.38 51.38
CA ARG A 330 24.53 -61.55 51.34
C ARG A 330 24.34 -59.88 51.36
N ALA A 331 23.13 -59.12 51.23
CA ALA A 331 22.82 -57.53 51.23
C ALA A 331 21.30 -56.79 51.40
N ILE A 332 20.99 -55.39 51.40
CA ILE A 332 19.63 -54.53 51.65
C ILE A 332 19.54 -52.86 51.35
N LYS A 333 18.61 -51.75 51.44
CA LYS A 333 17.13 -51.14 51.71
C LYS A 333 16.73 -49.49 51.51
N GLU A 334 15.43 -48.89 51.59
CA GLU A 334 14.73 -47.43 51.85
C GLU A 334 14.24 -46.24 50.77
N LEU A 335 13.43 -45.04 50.82
CA LEU A 335 12.45 -44.04 51.62
C LEU A 335 11.51 -42.82 50.87
N GLU A 336 10.80 -41.72 51.47
CA GLU A 336 9.67 -40.68 50.94
C GLU A 336 9.53 -39.07 51.46
N CYS A 337 8.60 -37.95 51.39
CA CYS A 337 7.16 -37.31 51.02
C CYS A 337 6.86 -35.64 51.01
N GLN A 338 5.64 -34.89 50.82
CA GLN A 338 5.29 -33.29 50.76
C GLN A 338 3.78 -32.50 50.78
N TYR A 339 3.47 -31.09 50.67
CA TYR A 339 2.10 -30.23 50.85
C TYR A 339 1.67 -28.69 50.24
N GLU A 340 0.59 -27.80 50.66
CA GLU A 340 -0.35 -26.67 49.97
C GLU A 340 -0.83 -25.11 50.52
N PRO A 341 -1.71 -24.14 49.86
CA PRO A 341 -2.12 -22.59 50.11
C PRO A 341 -3.60 -21.79 49.88
N THR A 342 -3.91 -20.37 50.00
CA THR A 342 -5.29 -19.52 49.82
C THR A 342 -5.51 -17.84 49.84
N THR A 343 -6.67 -17.06 49.45
CA THR A 343 -6.99 -15.45 49.33
C THR A 343 -8.50 -14.67 49.42
N LYS A 344 -8.82 -13.25 49.31
CA LYS A 344 -10.19 -12.35 49.41
C LYS A 344 -10.43 -10.72 48.98
N THR A 345 -11.65 -9.92 49.03
CA THR A 345 -12.03 -8.36 48.69
C THR A 345 -13.49 -7.63 49.12
N LYS A 346 -14.28 -6.41 48.94
CA LYS A 346 -14.63 -4.96 48.26
C LYS A 346 -15.81 -3.97 49.00
N VAL A 347 -16.60 -2.76 48.76
CA VAL A 347 -16.99 -1.38 47.97
C VAL A 347 -18.37 -0.51 48.48
N GLN A 348 -19.12 0.72 48.28
CA GLN A 348 -19.39 2.24 47.71
C GLN A 348 -20.80 3.07 48.19
N THR A 349 -21.55 4.29 47.92
CA THR A 349 -21.68 5.87 47.49
C THR A 349 -23.22 6.57 47.32
N ASP A 350 -23.90 7.86 47.16
CA ASP A 350 -23.92 9.49 47.28
C ASP A 350 -25.31 10.43 46.97
N ALA A 351 -25.55 11.87 47.10
CA ALA A 351 -26.84 12.86 46.87
C ALA A 351 -26.79 14.57 46.86
N SER A 352 -27.67 15.74 46.76
CA SER A 352 -29.12 16.45 46.54
C SER A 352 -29.38 18.15 46.49
N ASP A 353 -30.56 18.92 46.16
CA ASP A 353 -30.94 20.54 46.06
C ASP A 353 -32.52 21.15 46.10
N PRO A 354 -33.30 22.40 45.80
CA PRO A 354 -33.42 24.00 45.50
C PRO A 354 -34.64 25.03 46.14
N ASP A 355 -35.42 26.26 45.90
CA ASP A 355 -35.92 27.56 45.03
C ASP A 355 -36.77 28.85 45.80
N GLU A 356 -37.58 30.06 45.55
CA GLU A 356 -38.37 31.17 44.63
C GLU A 356 -38.88 32.68 45.30
N GLU A 357 -39.72 33.86 45.07
CA GLU A 357 -40.79 34.77 44.22
C GLU A 357 -41.28 36.37 44.68
N GLN A 358 -42.08 37.38 43.98
CA GLN A 358 -43.11 38.62 44.39
C GLN A 358 -43.39 40.17 43.70
N LEU A 359 -44.55 41.05 43.85
CA LEU A 359 -44.95 42.55 43.32
C LEU A 359 -46.29 43.49 43.85
N GLN A 360 -47.00 44.74 43.58
CA GLN A 360 -47.26 46.15 42.81
C GLN A 360 -48.39 47.30 43.42
N LYS A 361 -49.13 48.54 43.11
CA LYS A 361 -49.77 49.73 42.16
C LYS A 361 -50.43 51.16 42.86
N LEU A 362 -51.22 52.35 42.55
CA LEU A 362 -51.88 53.45 41.51
C LEU A 362 -52.80 54.83 42.02
N ILE A 363 -53.22 56.03 41.29
CA ILE A 363 -54.17 57.35 41.64
C ILE A 363 -54.69 58.50 40.48
N GLN A 364 -55.41 59.77 40.34
CA GLN A 364 -56.28 61.07 40.88
C GLN A 364 -57.07 62.11 39.75
N ARG A 365 -57.77 63.39 39.62
CA ARG A 365 -58.44 64.79 40.16
C ARG A 365 -59.41 65.73 39.09
N ASP A 366 -60.08 67.02 38.95
CA ASP A 366 -60.55 68.51 39.46
C ASP A 366 -61.70 69.54 38.68
N GLU A 367 -62.09 70.92 38.92
CA GLU A 367 -63.30 71.88 38.33
C GLU A 367 -63.52 73.59 38.48
N LEU A 368 -64.43 74.51 37.78
CA LEU A 368 -65.18 75.95 38.09
C LEU A 368 -65.68 77.23 37.04
N ILE A 369 -66.72 78.24 37.21
CA ILE A 369 -67.21 79.57 36.37
C ILE A 369 -68.27 80.78 36.95
N LYS A 370 -69.00 81.98 36.54
CA LYS A 370 -69.43 83.16 35.48
C LYS A 370 -70.31 84.57 35.89
N PHE A 371 -70.69 85.72 35.09
CA PHE A 371 -71.53 87.09 35.41
C PHE A 371 -72.36 88.12 34.31
N GLN A 372 -73.06 89.38 34.54
CA GLN A 372 -73.97 90.39 33.62
C GLN A 372 -74.46 92.02 33.93
N ALA A 373 -75.25 92.94 33.12
CA ALA A 373 -75.73 94.51 33.29
C ALA A 373 -76.87 95.42 32.36
N ASP A 374 -77.35 96.79 32.54
CA ASP A 374 -78.40 97.77 31.73
C ASP A 374 -78.71 99.46 31.95
N THR A 375 -79.51 100.39 31.16
CA THR A 375 -80.05 101.93 31.34
C THR A 375 -81.00 102.87 30.27
N LEU A 376 -81.79 104.07 30.52
CA LEU A 376 -83.22 104.48 29.96
C LEU A 376 -83.81 105.80 29.13
N ARG A 377 -85.01 106.49 29.40
CA ARG A 377 -86.13 106.94 28.40
C ARG A 377 -86.08 108.00 27.24
N MET A 378 -85.92 109.34 27.35
CA MET A 378 -85.87 110.17 26.07
C MET A 378 -84.56 109.89 25.32
N LEU A 379 -83.52 109.67 26.12
CA LEU A 379 -82.38 108.83 25.79
C LEU A 379 -82.82 107.62 24.95
N GLN A 380 -83.72 106.71 25.40
CA GLN A 380 -84.19 105.56 24.61
C GLN A 380 -84.62 105.89 23.17
N GLN A 381 -85.13 107.10 22.83
CA GLN A 381 -85.67 107.42 21.50
C GLN A 381 -84.66 108.07 20.54
N GLU A 382 -83.73 108.90 21.00
CA GLU A 382 -82.56 109.30 20.19
C GLU A 382 -81.52 108.15 20.17
N LEU A 383 -81.33 107.46 21.31
CA LEU A 383 -80.83 106.09 21.30
C LEU A 383 -81.74 105.16 20.49
N GLN A 384 -82.95 105.46 20.01
CA GLN A 384 -83.67 104.47 19.19
C GLN A 384 -83.12 104.50 17.77
N ARG A 385 -83.01 105.68 17.15
CA ARG A 385 -82.32 105.82 15.85
C ARG A 385 -80.84 105.53 15.95
N LEU A 386 -80.16 105.98 17.01
CA LEU A 386 -78.77 105.61 17.24
C LEU A 386 -78.63 104.13 17.62
N LYS A 387 -79.58 103.47 18.31
CA LYS A 387 -79.61 101.99 18.45
C LYS A 387 -79.95 101.30 17.15
N GLU A 388 -80.70 101.90 16.23
CA GLU A 388 -81.04 101.27 14.94
C GLU A 388 -79.85 101.32 14.00
N LYS A 389 -79.19 102.48 13.88
CA LYS A 389 -77.93 102.58 13.14
C LYS A 389 -76.75 101.91 13.86
N ASN A 390 -76.72 101.89 15.19
CA ASN A 390 -75.76 101.08 15.95
C ASN A 390 -76.18 99.60 16.02
N LYS A 391 -77.40 99.20 15.68
CA LYS A 391 -77.78 97.79 15.44
C LYS A 391 -77.39 97.37 14.05
N GLU A 392 -77.43 98.28 13.07
CA GLU A 392 -76.89 98.08 11.73
C GLU A 392 -75.36 97.93 11.84
N PHE A 393 -74.65 98.90 12.42
CA PHE A 393 -73.23 98.78 12.72
C PHE A 393 -72.87 97.65 13.69
N VAL A 394 -73.73 97.27 14.65
CA VAL A 394 -73.49 96.07 15.48
C VAL A 394 -73.79 94.80 14.70
N CYS A 395 -74.79 94.73 13.84
CA CYS A 395 -75.02 93.56 12.98
C CYS A 395 -73.90 93.38 11.94
N ASP A 396 -73.39 94.47 11.38
CA ASP A 396 -72.20 94.48 10.52
C ASP A 396 -70.95 94.09 11.32
N ARG A 397 -70.81 94.57 12.56
CA ARG A 397 -69.66 94.22 13.42
C ARG A 397 -69.73 92.80 13.96
N ASP A 398 -70.92 92.31 14.27
CA ASP A 398 -71.20 90.96 14.78
C ASP A 398 -71.07 89.96 13.64
N THR A 399 -71.55 90.26 12.42
CA THR A 399 -71.26 89.41 11.25
C THR A 399 -69.78 89.47 10.83
N ASN A 400 -69.10 90.62 10.97
CA ASN A 400 -67.64 90.65 10.83
C ASN A 400 -66.92 89.92 11.96
N GLN A 401 -67.47 89.87 13.18
CA GLN A 401 -66.95 89.08 14.29
C GLN A 401 -67.18 87.58 14.05
N GLU A 402 -68.36 87.15 13.62
CA GLU A 402 -68.67 85.78 13.18
C GLU A 402 -67.76 85.35 12.02
N ASN A 403 -67.45 86.26 11.09
CA ASN A 403 -66.45 86.02 10.04
C ASN A 403 -65.02 85.91 10.61
N CYS A 404 -64.63 86.73 11.59
CA CYS A 404 -63.33 86.62 12.26
C CYS A 404 -63.20 85.34 13.10
N ASP A 405 -64.25 84.96 13.82
CA ASP A 405 -64.33 83.74 14.63
C ASP A 405 -64.33 82.50 13.71
N GLY A 406 -65.01 82.58 12.56
CA GLY A 406 -64.96 81.58 11.49
C GLY A 406 -63.57 81.46 10.84
N ILE A 407 -62.86 82.58 10.64
CA ILE A 407 -61.46 82.58 10.20
C ILE A 407 -60.57 81.92 11.27
N CYS A 408 -60.71 82.30 12.54
CA CYS A 408 -59.94 81.70 13.65
C CYS A 408 -60.18 80.19 13.76
N TYR A 409 -61.42 79.73 13.58
CA TYR A 409 -61.75 78.31 13.53
C TYR A 409 -61.10 77.60 12.33
N LEU A 410 -61.11 78.21 11.15
CA LEU A 410 -60.44 77.67 9.97
C LEU A 410 -58.92 77.63 10.13
N GLU A 411 -58.32 78.63 10.77
CA GLU A 411 -56.89 78.65 11.11
C GLU A 411 -56.54 77.54 12.12
N GLU A 412 -57.36 77.33 13.16
CA GLU A 412 -57.20 76.21 14.10
C GLU A 412 -57.31 74.84 13.41
N GLN A 413 -58.28 74.67 12.50
CA GLN A 413 -58.37 73.45 11.69
C GLN A 413 -57.15 73.28 10.77
N VAL A 414 -56.63 74.36 10.17
CA VAL A 414 -55.42 74.32 9.32
C VAL A 414 -54.19 73.91 10.13
N GLU A 415 -53.97 74.43 11.34
CA GLU A 415 -52.88 73.97 12.20
C GLU A 415 -53.06 72.51 12.66
N LEU A 416 -54.29 72.09 12.96
CA LEU A 416 -54.60 70.69 13.27
C LEU A 416 -54.31 69.76 12.08
N PHE A 417 -54.57 70.20 10.84
CA PHE A 417 -54.23 69.45 9.63
C PHE A 417 -52.72 69.46 9.34
N LYS A 418 -52.01 70.58 9.55
CA LYS A 418 -50.53 70.64 9.47
C LYS A 418 -49.88 69.68 10.47
N GLY A 419 -50.34 69.65 11.72
CA GLY A 419 -49.83 68.71 12.74
C GLY A 419 -50.02 67.25 12.33
N LYS A 420 -51.18 66.89 11.78
CA LYS A 420 -51.45 65.55 11.23
C LYS A 420 -50.60 65.23 9.99
N LEU A 421 -50.35 66.20 9.12
CA LEU A 421 -49.48 66.04 7.95
C LEU A 421 -48.04 65.78 8.37
N VAL A 422 -47.47 66.60 9.27
CA VAL A 422 -46.12 66.39 9.80
C VAL A 422 -46.01 65.03 10.52
N GLN A 423 -47.06 64.59 11.22
CA GLN A 423 -47.09 63.26 11.83
C GLN A 423 -47.07 62.14 10.77
N SER A 424 -47.79 62.30 9.64
CA SER A 424 -47.79 61.31 8.56
C SER A 424 -46.49 61.32 7.74
N GLU A 425 -45.86 62.48 7.53
CA GLU A 425 -44.53 62.61 6.91
C GLU A 425 -43.45 61.89 7.73
N ASN A 426 -43.41 62.12 9.05
CA ASN A 426 -42.53 61.38 9.94
C ASN A 426 -42.80 59.87 9.90
N ARG A 427 -44.07 59.47 9.84
CA ARG A 427 -44.47 58.05 9.74
C ARG A 427 -44.02 57.41 8.42
N VAL A 428 -44.03 58.16 7.30
CA VAL A 428 -43.47 57.70 6.02
C VAL A 428 -41.95 57.54 6.14
N VAL A 429 -41.24 58.50 6.74
CA VAL A 429 -39.78 58.41 6.95
C VAL A 429 -39.38 57.24 7.86
N GLU A 430 -40.17 56.89 8.87
CA GLU A 430 -39.99 55.65 9.65
C GLU A 430 -40.15 54.40 8.77
N LEU A 431 -41.22 54.34 7.97
CA LEU A 431 -41.52 53.17 7.12
C LEU A 431 -40.50 53.00 5.99
N THR A 432 -40.00 54.09 5.38
CA THR A 432 -38.89 54.02 4.42
C THR A 432 -37.66 53.40 5.06
N LYS A 433 -37.25 53.86 6.25
CA LYS A 433 -36.11 53.28 6.97
C LYS A 433 -36.34 51.81 7.33
N GLU A 434 -37.57 51.40 7.67
CA GLU A 434 -37.84 49.97 7.89
C GLU A 434 -37.72 49.16 6.59
N ILE A 435 -38.21 49.68 5.46
CA ILE A 435 -38.06 49.06 4.13
C ILE A 435 -36.57 48.93 3.76
N ASP A 436 -35.78 49.99 3.86
CA ASP A 436 -34.33 49.98 3.58
C ASP A 436 -33.62 48.87 4.37
N ASN A 437 -33.93 48.77 5.68
CA ASN A 437 -33.41 47.72 6.55
C ASN A 437 -33.89 46.31 6.14
N LYS A 438 -35.12 46.13 5.62
CA LYS A 438 -35.55 44.83 5.08
C LYS A 438 -34.83 44.50 3.78
N GLU A 439 -34.58 45.47 2.90
CA GLU A 439 -33.88 45.24 1.63
C GLU A 439 -32.43 44.77 1.86
N ASP A 440 -31.69 45.38 2.79
CA ASP A 440 -30.35 44.91 3.17
C ASP A 440 -30.37 43.50 3.80
N ILE A 441 -31.39 43.18 4.61
CA ILE A 441 -31.58 41.81 5.14
C ILE A 441 -31.85 40.82 4.01
N ILE A 442 -32.74 41.14 3.07
CA ILE A 442 -33.09 40.29 1.91
C ILE A 442 -31.86 40.06 1.03
N LYS A 443 -31.04 41.09 0.82
CA LYS A 443 -29.78 41.02 0.08
C LYS A 443 -28.76 40.10 0.76
N SER A 444 -28.54 40.27 2.07
CA SER A 444 -27.68 39.39 2.86
C SER A 444 -28.16 37.92 2.87
N GLN A 445 -29.47 37.70 2.97
CA GLN A 445 -30.09 36.37 2.85
C GLN A 445 -29.90 35.77 1.45
N LYS A 446 -30.00 36.58 0.39
CA LYS A 446 -29.76 36.15 -0.99
C LYS A 446 -28.30 35.78 -1.23
N ASP A 447 -27.35 36.56 -0.73
CA ASP A 447 -25.92 36.24 -0.83
C ASP A 447 -25.58 34.95 -0.05
N THR A 448 -26.24 34.73 1.09
CA THR A 448 -26.16 33.47 1.86
C THR A 448 -26.76 32.29 1.08
N LEU A 449 -27.90 32.48 0.41
CA LEU A 449 -28.53 31.45 -0.44
C LEU A 449 -27.61 31.07 -1.61
N ASN A 450 -27.08 32.05 -2.35
CA ASN A 450 -26.14 31.85 -3.46
C ASN A 450 -24.91 31.03 -3.01
N PHE A 451 -24.42 31.27 -1.79
CA PHE A 451 -23.31 30.49 -1.21
C PHE A 451 -23.72 29.04 -0.94
N VAL A 452 -24.88 28.79 -0.32
CA VAL A 452 -25.38 27.44 -0.02
C VAL A 452 -25.67 26.64 -1.30
N GLU A 453 -26.27 27.27 -2.31
CA GLU A 453 -26.49 26.66 -3.63
C GLU A 453 -25.17 26.21 -4.26
N LYS A 454 -24.14 27.07 -4.24
CA LYS A 454 -22.80 26.72 -4.72
C LYS A 454 -22.17 25.56 -3.95
N GLN A 455 -22.38 25.46 -2.63
CA GLN A 455 -21.89 24.32 -1.85
C GLN A 455 -22.66 23.03 -2.20
N LEU A 456 -23.96 23.10 -2.45
CA LEU A 456 -24.77 21.95 -2.89
C LEU A 456 -24.31 21.42 -4.25
N ASP A 457 -23.97 22.27 -5.21
CA ASP A 457 -23.46 21.81 -6.51
C ASP A 457 -22.06 21.20 -6.43
N ILE A 458 -21.18 21.72 -5.57
CA ILE A 458 -19.88 21.08 -5.25
C ILE A 458 -20.09 19.69 -4.64
N LEU A 459 -21.03 19.55 -3.70
CA LEU A 459 -21.37 18.27 -3.08
C LEU A 459 -21.97 17.28 -4.10
N ARG A 460 -22.81 17.74 -5.03
CA ARG A 460 -23.36 16.93 -6.13
C ARG A 460 -22.30 16.42 -7.09
N SER A 461 -21.32 17.26 -7.46
CA SER A 461 -20.17 16.81 -8.28
C SER A 461 -19.42 15.68 -7.56
N LYS A 462 -19.11 15.89 -6.28
CA LYS A 462 -18.41 14.89 -5.45
C LYS A 462 -19.23 13.60 -5.28
N GLU A 463 -20.55 13.68 -5.15
CA GLU A 463 -21.42 12.49 -5.11
C GLU A 463 -21.38 11.72 -6.43
N SER A 464 -21.42 12.40 -7.57
CA SER A 464 -21.32 11.78 -8.89
C SER A 464 -19.97 11.08 -9.10
N GLU A 465 -18.88 11.68 -8.62
CA GLU A 465 -17.53 11.10 -8.69
C GLU A 465 -17.41 9.85 -7.82
N MET A 466 -17.91 9.90 -6.57
CA MET A 466 -17.94 8.74 -5.67
C MET A 466 -18.81 7.62 -6.22
N ARG A 467 -19.89 7.90 -6.97
CA ARG A 467 -20.69 6.87 -7.66
C ARG A 467 -19.89 6.16 -8.75
N ILE A 468 -19.19 6.89 -9.60
CA ILE A 468 -18.36 6.33 -10.69
C ILE A 468 -17.24 5.45 -10.12
N GLU A 469 -16.57 5.89 -9.05
CA GLU A 469 -15.51 5.09 -8.41
C GLU A 469 -16.08 3.83 -7.75
N ASN A 470 -17.24 3.89 -7.08
CA ASN A 470 -17.91 2.69 -6.56
C ASN A 470 -18.28 1.70 -7.68
N GLU A 471 -18.75 2.17 -8.84
CA GLU A 471 -19.05 1.31 -9.99
C GLU A 471 -17.78 0.63 -10.54
N HIS A 472 -16.68 1.38 -10.65
CA HIS A 472 -15.37 0.85 -11.04
C HIS A 472 -14.83 -0.20 -10.05
N GLN A 473 -14.93 0.05 -8.74
CA GLN A 473 -14.55 -0.90 -7.69
C GLN A 473 -15.43 -2.17 -7.73
N CYS A 474 -16.73 -2.04 -7.97
CA CYS A 474 -17.62 -3.19 -8.14
C CYS A 474 -17.21 -4.08 -9.33
N LEU A 475 -16.84 -3.48 -10.46
CA LEU A 475 -16.33 -4.22 -11.63
C LEU A 475 -15.00 -4.92 -11.33
N CYS A 476 -14.07 -4.25 -10.64
CA CYS A 476 -12.80 -4.84 -10.22
C CYS A 476 -13.02 -6.03 -9.27
N ILE A 477 -13.89 -5.89 -8.26
CA ILE A 477 -14.28 -6.96 -7.34
C ILE A 477 -14.94 -8.13 -8.08
N GLN A 478 -15.73 -7.89 -9.13
CA GLN A 478 -16.33 -8.94 -9.94
C GLN A 478 -15.29 -9.70 -10.78
N GLN A 479 -14.31 -9.00 -11.36
CA GLN A 479 -13.19 -9.63 -12.09
C GLN A 479 -12.33 -10.48 -11.15
N LEU A 480 -11.98 -9.96 -9.97
CA LEU A 480 -11.23 -10.71 -8.94
C LEU A 480 -11.98 -11.97 -8.49
N LYS A 481 -13.31 -11.90 -8.32
CA LYS A 481 -14.14 -13.08 -8.00
C LYS A 481 -14.11 -14.13 -9.10
N SER A 482 -14.23 -13.75 -10.38
CA SER A 482 -14.05 -14.68 -11.51
C SER A 482 -12.67 -15.36 -11.42
N ARG A 483 -11.62 -14.56 -11.22
CA ARG A 483 -10.24 -15.04 -11.18
C ARG A 483 -9.96 -16.00 -10.02
N VAL A 484 -10.60 -15.79 -8.87
CA VAL A 484 -10.56 -16.76 -7.75
C VAL A 484 -11.20 -18.08 -8.17
N THR A 485 -12.40 -18.07 -8.76
CA THR A 485 -13.06 -19.33 -9.19
C THR A 485 -12.31 -20.07 -10.32
N GLU A 486 -11.61 -19.35 -11.20
CA GLU A 486 -10.68 -19.94 -12.18
C GLU A 486 -9.49 -20.64 -11.52
N LEU A 487 -8.92 -20.04 -10.47
CA LEU A 487 -7.79 -20.60 -9.73
C LEU A 487 -8.21 -21.78 -8.84
N GLU A 488 -9.37 -21.70 -8.18
CA GLU A 488 -9.95 -22.80 -7.39
C GLU A 488 -10.20 -24.04 -8.25
N THR A 489 -10.83 -23.87 -9.43
CA THR A 489 -11.08 -24.99 -10.35
C THR A 489 -9.79 -25.57 -10.94
N SER A 490 -8.82 -24.71 -11.32
CA SER A 490 -7.50 -25.14 -11.78
C SER A 490 -6.73 -25.93 -10.71
N THR A 491 -6.85 -25.52 -9.44
CA THR A 491 -6.23 -26.19 -8.29
C THR A 491 -6.86 -27.55 -8.02
N GLN A 492 -8.20 -27.65 -8.00
CA GLN A 492 -8.89 -28.94 -7.86
C GLN A 492 -8.52 -29.93 -8.97
N ASP A 493 -8.35 -29.46 -10.21
CA ASP A 493 -7.89 -30.31 -11.31
C ASP A 493 -6.41 -30.70 -11.20
N ALA A 494 -5.57 -29.88 -10.56
CA ALA A 494 -4.20 -30.26 -10.22
C ALA A 494 -4.16 -31.33 -9.11
N GLU A 495 -4.97 -31.18 -8.06
CA GLU A 495 -5.14 -32.18 -6.98
C GLU A 495 -5.65 -33.53 -7.53
N ARG A 496 -6.66 -33.50 -8.42
CA ARG A 496 -7.16 -34.71 -9.11
C ARG A 496 -6.05 -35.42 -9.89
N ARG A 497 -5.21 -34.66 -10.63
CA ARG A 497 -4.05 -35.23 -11.35
C ARG A 497 -3.01 -35.81 -10.39
N ALA A 498 -2.69 -35.12 -9.30
CA ALA A 498 -1.74 -35.59 -8.28
C ALA A 498 -2.21 -36.89 -7.61
N ASN A 499 -3.48 -36.97 -7.21
CA ASN A 499 -4.08 -38.17 -6.62
C ASN A 499 -4.06 -39.36 -7.60
N ASN A 500 -4.39 -39.14 -8.87
CA ASN A 500 -4.31 -40.19 -9.90
C ASN A 500 -2.87 -40.70 -10.12
N LEU A 501 -1.87 -39.80 -10.05
CA LEU A 501 -0.46 -40.17 -10.13
C LEU A 501 0.00 -40.93 -8.88
N GLN A 502 -0.44 -40.54 -7.68
CA GLN A 502 -0.13 -41.27 -6.45
C GLN A 502 -0.69 -42.70 -6.51
N MET A 503 -1.94 -42.89 -6.93
CA MET A 503 -2.52 -44.23 -7.12
C MET A 503 -1.72 -45.09 -8.12
N ALA A 504 -1.15 -44.48 -9.17
CA ALA A 504 -0.27 -45.19 -10.10
C ALA A 504 1.08 -45.57 -9.44
N VAL A 505 1.69 -44.66 -8.67
CA VAL A 505 2.91 -44.92 -7.89
C VAL A 505 2.68 -46.05 -6.88
N ASP A 506 1.55 -46.06 -6.18
CA ASP A 506 1.20 -47.11 -5.22
C ASP A 506 1.07 -48.48 -5.92
N LEU A 507 0.43 -48.53 -7.10
CA LEU A 507 0.30 -49.75 -7.90
C LEU A 507 1.67 -50.26 -8.41
N TYR A 508 2.54 -49.37 -8.89
CA TYR A 508 3.88 -49.75 -9.32
C TYR A 508 4.75 -50.21 -8.14
N THR A 509 4.67 -49.54 -6.99
CA THR A 509 5.40 -49.93 -5.76
C THR A 509 4.99 -51.33 -5.30
N ASN A 510 3.67 -51.61 -5.25
CA ASN A 510 3.18 -52.96 -4.94
C ASN A 510 3.64 -54.01 -5.98
N THR A 511 3.72 -53.64 -7.25
CA THR A 511 4.21 -54.53 -8.32
C THR A 511 5.70 -54.86 -8.14
N ILE A 512 6.52 -53.85 -7.82
CA ILE A 512 7.95 -54.00 -7.53
C ILE A 512 8.17 -54.94 -6.33
N ASN A 513 7.49 -54.68 -5.21
CA ASN A 513 7.59 -55.52 -4.01
C ASN A 513 7.27 -57.01 -4.29
N VAL A 514 6.29 -57.29 -5.17
CA VAL A 514 5.93 -58.66 -5.57
C VAL A 514 6.99 -59.28 -6.48
N LEU A 515 7.61 -58.50 -7.38
CA LEU A 515 8.70 -58.96 -8.23
C LEU A 515 9.96 -59.27 -7.41
N GLU A 516 10.37 -58.37 -6.51
CA GLU A 516 11.51 -58.57 -5.60
C GLU A 516 11.33 -59.83 -4.73
N ALA A 517 10.15 -60.02 -4.14
CA ALA A 517 9.83 -61.22 -3.37
C ALA A 517 9.84 -62.52 -4.23
N SER A 518 9.55 -62.40 -5.54
CA SER A 518 9.66 -63.54 -6.47
C SER A 518 11.11 -63.83 -6.85
N GLU A 519 11.93 -62.80 -7.07
CA GLU A 519 13.36 -62.93 -7.36
C GLU A 519 14.10 -63.56 -6.18
N GLU A 520 13.86 -63.08 -4.96
CA GLU A 520 14.38 -63.63 -3.71
C GLU A 520 14.10 -65.14 -3.61
N LYS A 521 12.85 -65.55 -3.89
CA LYS A 521 12.44 -66.96 -3.89
C LYS A 521 13.17 -67.78 -4.96
N PHE A 522 13.37 -67.24 -6.17
CA PHE A 522 14.16 -67.92 -7.21
C PHE A 522 15.64 -68.02 -6.83
N ARG A 523 16.21 -67.00 -6.18
CA ARG A 523 17.60 -67.02 -5.69
C ARG A 523 17.81 -68.10 -4.63
N MET A 524 16.92 -68.18 -3.63
CA MET A 524 16.93 -69.25 -2.61
C MET A 524 16.85 -70.66 -3.25
N GLU A 525 15.99 -70.84 -4.26
CA GLU A 525 15.86 -72.12 -4.96
C GLU A 525 17.11 -72.47 -5.78
N ILE A 526 17.74 -71.49 -6.44
CA ILE A 526 19.03 -71.66 -7.15
C ILE A 526 20.14 -72.08 -6.17
N ASP A 527 20.23 -71.47 -4.99
CA ASP A 527 21.26 -71.83 -4.02
C ASP A 527 20.98 -73.19 -3.33
N ARG A 528 19.71 -73.56 -3.17
CA ARG A 528 19.30 -74.93 -2.76
C ARG A 528 19.71 -75.96 -3.82
N GLN A 529 19.49 -75.66 -5.11
CA GLN A 529 19.91 -76.54 -6.21
C GLN A 529 21.45 -76.62 -6.31
N ARG A 530 22.16 -75.50 -6.19
CA ARG A 530 23.64 -75.44 -6.14
C ARG A 530 24.20 -76.34 -5.02
N THR A 531 23.64 -76.23 -3.82
CA THR A 531 24.00 -77.08 -2.67
C THR A 531 23.73 -78.56 -2.95
N THR A 532 22.59 -78.88 -3.56
CA THR A 532 22.24 -80.26 -3.93
C THR A 532 23.21 -80.83 -4.96
N ILE A 533 23.62 -80.03 -5.96
CA ILE A 533 24.60 -80.41 -6.98
C ILE A 533 25.97 -80.68 -6.35
N ASN A 534 26.45 -79.82 -5.43
CA ASN A 534 27.71 -80.02 -4.72
C ASN A 534 27.70 -81.35 -3.94
N ASN A 535 26.65 -81.61 -3.16
CA ASN A 535 26.51 -82.86 -2.38
C ASN A 535 26.52 -84.10 -3.28
N LEU A 536 25.88 -84.04 -4.46
CA LEU A 536 25.90 -85.12 -5.45
C LEU A 536 27.27 -85.30 -6.11
N GLN A 537 28.04 -84.22 -6.31
CA GLN A 537 29.42 -84.29 -6.80
C GLN A 537 30.35 -84.93 -5.76
N GLU A 538 30.23 -84.58 -4.48
CA GLU A 538 31.00 -85.19 -3.38
C GLU A 538 30.66 -86.68 -3.22
N ALA A 539 29.39 -87.06 -3.30
CA ALA A 539 28.96 -88.45 -3.29
C ALA A 539 29.51 -89.24 -4.51
N LEU A 540 29.50 -88.63 -5.71
CA LEU A 540 30.05 -89.25 -6.92
C LEU A 540 31.58 -89.43 -6.84
N VAL A 541 32.30 -88.44 -6.30
CA VAL A 541 33.75 -88.54 -6.04
C VAL A 541 34.04 -89.64 -5.01
N SER A 542 33.23 -89.74 -3.96
CA SER A 542 33.36 -90.79 -2.93
C SER A 542 33.13 -92.19 -3.52
N ALA A 543 32.04 -92.39 -4.25
CA ALA A 543 31.74 -93.65 -4.93
C ALA A 543 32.79 -94.02 -6.00
N LYS A 544 33.36 -93.02 -6.69
CA LYS A 544 34.49 -93.24 -7.61
C LYS A 544 35.74 -93.70 -6.85
N ASN A 545 36.07 -93.07 -5.72
CA ASN A 545 37.20 -93.47 -4.89
C ASN A 545 37.02 -94.89 -4.33
N GLU A 546 35.81 -95.29 -3.94
CA GLU A 546 35.49 -96.68 -3.57
C GLU A 546 35.64 -97.66 -4.75
N LEU A 547 35.19 -97.28 -5.94
CA LEU A 547 35.34 -98.08 -7.15
C LEU A 547 36.82 -98.24 -7.55
N ASP A 548 37.62 -97.19 -7.48
CA ASP A 548 39.04 -97.25 -7.81
C ASP A 548 39.83 -97.98 -6.71
N ASN A 549 39.45 -97.87 -5.43
CA ASN A 549 39.97 -98.71 -4.34
C ASN A 549 39.62 -100.19 -4.49
N THR A 550 38.42 -100.53 -4.99
CA THR A 550 38.01 -101.93 -5.23
C THR A 550 38.63 -102.51 -6.49
N LYS A 551 38.90 -101.70 -7.53
CA LYS A 551 39.78 -102.08 -8.64
C LYS A 551 41.20 -102.34 -8.15
N GLN A 552 41.80 -101.44 -7.37
CA GLN A 552 43.14 -101.64 -6.83
C GLN A 552 43.21 -102.96 -6.03
N LYS A 553 42.27 -103.19 -5.10
CA LYS A 553 42.16 -104.46 -4.37
C LYS A 553 41.92 -105.67 -5.28
N HIS A 554 41.19 -105.52 -6.38
CA HIS A 554 41.01 -106.60 -7.37
C HIS A 554 42.32 -106.90 -8.09
N ASP A 555 43.03 -105.88 -8.57
CA ASP A 555 44.26 -106.03 -9.34
C ASP A 555 45.43 -106.49 -8.45
N ASP A 556 45.46 -106.07 -7.18
CA ASP A 556 46.32 -106.62 -6.13
C ASP A 556 45.99 -108.10 -5.88
N ASN A 557 44.71 -108.47 -5.71
CA ASN A 557 44.30 -109.86 -5.53
C ASN A 557 44.55 -110.73 -6.78
N VAL A 558 44.47 -110.15 -7.99
CA VAL A 558 44.87 -110.81 -9.24
C VAL A 558 46.38 -110.99 -9.26
N SER A 559 47.17 -109.98 -8.87
CA SER A 559 48.63 -110.10 -8.74
C SER A 559 49.03 -111.20 -7.74
N VAL A 560 48.42 -111.22 -6.55
CA VAL A 560 48.60 -112.28 -5.53
C VAL A 560 48.05 -113.63 -6.04
N GLY A 561 46.98 -113.65 -6.82
CA GLY A 561 46.42 -114.86 -7.45
C GLY A 561 47.30 -115.45 -8.55
N TRP A 562 47.96 -114.61 -9.36
CA TRP A 562 48.99 -115.02 -10.30
C TRP A 562 50.23 -115.53 -9.57
N ALA A 563 50.67 -114.84 -8.51
CA ALA A 563 51.77 -115.29 -7.65
C ALA A 563 51.46 -116.66 -7.02
N SER A 564 50.26 -116.86 -6.46
CA SER A 564 49.80 -118.12 -5.85
C SER A 564 49.58 -119.26 -6.87
N ARG A 565 49.45 -118.91 -8.16
CA ARG A 565 49.32 -119.87 -9.27
C ARG A 565 50.67 -120.25 -9.89
N TRP A 566 51.72 -119.47 -9.64
CA TRP A 566 53.12 -119.81 -9.98
C TRP A 566 53.85 -120.46 -8.81
N PHE A 567 53.69 -119.93 -7.59
CA PHE A 567 54.15 -120.53 -6.34
C PHE A 567 53.01 -121.34 -5.72
N GLY A 568 52.88 -122.59 -6.17
CA GLY A 568 51.73 -123.45 -5.88
C GLY A 568 51.50 -123.71 -4.38
N LEU A 569 50.56 -122.98 -3.79
CA LEU A 569 49.94 -123.27 -2.50
C LEU A 569 48.44 -123.46 -2.68
N SER A 570 48.04 -124.72 -2.92
CA SER A 570 46.66 -125.12 -3.12
C SER A 570 46.04 -125.69 -1.84
N GLU A 571 45.02 -125.03 -1.28
CA GLU A 571 44.01 -125.70 -0.46
C GLU A 571 42.72 -124.88 -0.36
N THR A 572 41.57 -125.53 -0.11
CA THR A 572 40.27 -124.86 0.05
C THR A 572 39.36 -125.59 1.05
N LYS A 573 38.34 -124.87 1.56
CA LYS A 573 37.08 -125.38 2.15
C LYS A 573 36.00 -124.29 1.95
N PRO A 574 34.81 -124.57 1.36
CA PRO A 574 33.78 -123.54 1.22
C PRO A 574 32.55 -123.78 2.11
N THR A 575 32.00 -122.70 2.69
CA THR A 575 30.57 -122.50 3.02
C THR A 575 30.33 -121.02 3.41
N ASN A 576 29.11 -120.47 3.50
CA ASN A 576 27.89 -120.51 2.66
C ASN A 576 26.84 -119.61 3.36
N ASN A 577 26.07 -118.78 2.65
CA ASN A 577 24.84 -118.06 3.13
C ASN A 577 25.05 -117.01 4.28
N ASN A 578 24.33 -115.88 4.40
CA ASN A 578 22.96 -115.50 3.99
C ASN A 578 22.82 -114.01 3.59
N GLU A 579 22.02 -113.77 2.54
CA GLU A 579 20.89 -112.82 2.34
C GLU A 579 20.79 -111.37 2.92
N LYS A 580 20.02 -110.55 2.16
CA LYS A 580 19.65 -109.11 2.23
C LYS A 580 18.55 -108.82 3.32
N PRO A 581 17.95 -107.60 3.46
CA PRO A 581 18.09 -106.27 2.81
C PRO A 581 18.50 -105.13 3.80
N VAL A 582 18.78 -103.85 3.46
CA VAL A 582 18.34 -102.85 2.44
C VAL A 582 17.04 -102.09 2.77
N HIS A 583 17.20 -100.78 3.05
CA HIS A 583 16.22 -99.67 3.16
C HIS A 583 15.01 -99.78 4.11
N ASP A 584 14.78 -98.70 4.85
CA ASP A 584 13.72 -97.75 4.50
C ASP A 584 14.25 -96.30 4.60
N ILE A 585 13.44 -95.29 4.25
CA ILE A 585 13.80 -93.87 4.09
C ILE A 585 13.01 -92.98 5.06
#